data_AF-A0A485M077-F1
#
_entry.id   AF-A0A485M077-F1
#
_cell.length_a   1.000
_cell.length_b   1.000
_cell.length_c   1.000
_cell.angle_alpha   90.00
_cell.angle_beta   90.00
_cell.angle_gamma   90.00
#
_symmetry.space_group_name_H-M   'P 1'
#
loop_
_entity.id
_entity.type
_entity.pdbx_description
1 polymer ?
#
loop_
_entity_poly.entity_id
_entity_poly.type
_entity_poly.pdbx_seq_one_letter_code
_entity_poly.pdbx_strand_id
1 'polypeptide(L)' 'MKRFLVSGGILAFSAFVLFPLTVLCTPRAEMLNPVFDAGEIPQGKDLVHEFLLKNAGDEPLVFKARPC' A
#
# COMPACT_ATOMS: atom_id res chain seq x y z
N MET A 1 -19.77 33.40 -31.36
CA MET A 1 -18.52 33.08 -30.63
C MET A 1 -18.76 32.48 -29.24
N LYS A 2 -19.61 33.05 -28.37
CA LYS A 2 -19.92 32.49 -27.03
C LYS A 2 -20.39 31.02 -27.01
N ARG A 3 -21.22 30.59 -27.97
CA ARG A 3 -21.76 29.20 -28.02
C ARG A 3 -20.69 28.13 -28.30
N PHE A 4 -19.68 28.44 -29.10
CA PHE A 4 -18.56 27.53 -29.38
C PHE A 4 -17.63 27.38 -28.17
N LEU A 5 -17.43 28.46 -27.40
CA LEU A 5 -16.65 28.45 -26.17
C LEU A 5 -17.32 27.60 -25.07
N VAL A 6 -18.64 27.68 -24.96
CA VAL A 6 -19.43 26.85 -24.02
C VAL A 6 -19.40 25.37 -24.41
N SER A 7 -19.58 25.07 -25.71
CA SER A 7 -19.53 23.70 -26.23
C SER A 7 -18.14 23.05 -26.02
N GLY A 8 -17.05 23.79 -26.25
CA GLY A 8 -15.70 23.30 -26.01
C GLY A 8 -15.41 23.04 -24.52
N GLY A 9 -15.90 23.90 -23.63
CA GLY A 9 -15.78 23.72 -22.19
C GLY A 9 -16.51 22.48 -21.68
N ILE A 10 -17.72 22.20 -22.20
CA ILE A 10 -18.50 21.01 -21.84
C ILE A 10 -17.79 19.74 -22.33
N LEU A 11 -17.26 19.74 -23.56
CA LEU A 11 -16.52 18.60 -24.09
C LEU A 11 -15.25 18.32 -23.27
N ALA A 12 -14.47 19.34 -22.92
CA ALA A 12 -13.29 19.19 -22.09
C ALA A 12 -13.61 18.66 -20.68
N PHE A 13 -14.68 19.18 -20.05
CA PHE A 13 -15.13 18.69 -18.74
C PHE A 13 -15.60 17.24 -18.80
N SER A 14 -16.35 16.86 -19.84
CA SER A 14 -16.78 15.47 -20.04
C SER A 14 -15.60 14.52 -20.24
N ALA A 15 -14.56 14.93 -20.98
CA ALA A 15 -13.35 14.13 -21.14
C ALA A 15 -12.61 13.93 -19.80
N PHE A 16 -12.54 14.98 -18.97
CA PHE A 16 -11.87 14.91 -17.67
C PHE A 16 -12.62 14.03 -16.66
N VAL A 17 -13.95 14.03 -16.68
CA VAL A 17 -14.79 13.16 -15.81
C VAL A 17 -14.76 11.71 -16.27
N LEU A 18 -14.63 11.46 -17.58
CA LEU A 18 -14.56 10.11 -18.15
C LEU A 18 -13.15 9.51 -18.14
N PHE A 19 -12.12 10.27 -17.77
CA PHE A 19 -10.78 9.72 -17.57
C PHE A 19 -10.78 8.92 -16.27
N PRO A 20 -10.66 7.58 -16.31
CA PRO A 20 -10.56 6.81 -15.10
C PRO A 20 -9.25 7.18 -14.41
N LEU A 21 -9.35 7.86 -13.26
CA LEU A 21 -8.24 7.93 -12.33
C LEU A 21 -7.95 6.49 -11.91
N THR A 22 -6.87 5.93 -12.43
CA THR A 22 -6.42 4.59 -12.06
C THR A 22 -6.00 4.64 -10.59
N VAL A 23 -6.89 4.22 -9.70
CA VAL A 23 -6.55 3.97 -8.30
C VAL A 23 -5.75 2.67 -8.29
N LEU A 24 -4.46 2.76 -7.98
CA LEU A 24 -3.59 1.60 -7.86
C LEU A 24 -3.83 0.95 -6.50
N CYS A 25 -4.75 0.00 -6.45
CA CYS A 25 -4.87 -0.90 -5.30
C CYS A 25 -3.64 -1.83 -5.27
N THR A 26 -3.07 -2.04 -4.09
CA THR A 26 -1.94 -2.94 -3.91
C THR A 26 -1.95 -3.52 -2.50
N PRO A 27 -1.58 -4.80 -2.31
CA PRO A 27 -1.33 -5.31 -0.98
C PRO A 27 -0.09 -4.63 -0.41
N ARG A 28 -0.11 -4.30 0.89
CA ARG A 28 1.03 -3.65 1.56
C ARG A 28 1.21 -4.20 2.96
N ALA A 29 2.33 -4.87 3.20
CA ALA A 29 2.73 -5.28 4.53
C ALA A 29 3.40 -4.11 5.27
N GLU A 30 2.96 -3.83 6.49
CA GLU A 30 3.59 -2.87 7.40
C GLU A 30 3.97 -3.58 8.69
N MET A 31 5.23 -3.46 9.11
CA MET A 31 5.73 -4.11 10.32
C MET A 31 5.74 -3.11 11.47
N LEU A 32 5.10 -3.48 12.57
CA LEU A 32 5.18 -2.70 13.80
C LEU A 32 6.55 -2.95 14.44
N ASN A 33 7.32 -1.89 14.67
CA ASN A 33 8.67 -1.95 15.26
C ASN A 33 9.64 -2.83 14.44
N PRO A 34 10.13 -2.34 13.29
CA PRO A 34 10.92 -3.14 12.37
C PRO A 34 12.32 -3.50 12.88
N VAL A 35 12.75 -2.86 13.98
CA VAL A 35 14.03 -3.11 14.61
C VAL A 35 13.77 -3.63 16.02
N PHE A 36 14.27 -4.82 16.29
CA PHE A 36 14.29 -5.41 17.62
C PHE A 36 15.72 -5.48 18.13
N ASP A 37 16.03 -4.73 19.18
CA ASP A 37 17.29 -4.85 19.91
C ASP A 37 17.11 -5.86 21.05
N ALA A 38 17.79 -7.00 20.92
CA ALA A 38 17.73 -8.07 21.90
C ALA A 38 18.67 -7.85 23.10
N GLY A 39 19.55 -6.84 23.05
CA GLY A 39 20.54 -6.58 24.09
C GLY A 39 21.51 -7.76 24.31
N GLU A 40 21.93 -7.95 25.56
CA GLU A 40 22.80 -9.07 25.94
C GLU A 40 22.01 -10.37 26.08
N ILE A 41 22.38 -11.39 25.31
CA ILE A 41 21.76 -12.72 25.36
C ILE A 41 22.71 -13.66 26.12
N PRO A 42 22.30 -14.21 27.28
CA PRO A 42 23.13 -15.13 28.04
C PRO A 42 23.42 -16.42 27.26
N GLN A 43 24.62 -16.97 27.46
CA GLN A 43 25.02 -18.20 26.80
C GLN A 43 24.06 -19.35 27.12
N GLY A 44 23.61 -20.05 26.06
CA GLY A 44 22.72 -21.21 26.17
C GLY A 44 21.25 -20.86 26.43
N LYS A 45 20.84 -19.60 26.25
CA LYS A 45 19.44 -19.18 26.32
C LYS A 45 18.88 -18.91 24.93
N ASP A 46 17.65 -19.35 24.72
CA ASP A 46 16.90 -19.06 23.51
C ASP A 46 16.37 -17.63 23.55
N LEU A 47 16.47 -16.93 22.42
CA LEU A 47 15.79 -15.66 22.19
C LEU A 47 14.54 -15.94 21.36
N VAL A 48 13.38 -15.60 21.91
CA VAL A 48 12.10 -15.63 21.19
C VAL A 48 11.58 -14.21 21.07
N HIS A 49 11.29 -13.78 19.84
CA HIS A 49 10.70 -12.48 19.57
C HIS A 49 9.56 -12.61 18.56
N GLU A 50 8.47 -11.91 18.80
CA GLU A 50 7.28 -11.91 17.96
C GLU A 50 7.22 -10.61 17.15
N PHE A 51 7.04 -10.75 15.84
CA PHE A 51 6.81 -9.61 14.95
C PHE A 51 5.34 -9.52 14.58
N LEU A 52 4.80 -8.29 14.57
CA LEU A 52 3.44 -8.03 14.13
C LEU A 52 3.47 -7.36 12.77
N LEU A 53 2.81 -8.00 11.80
CA LEU A 53 2.60 -7.48 10.46
C LEU A 53 1.13 -7.16 10.24
N LYS A 54 0.86 -5.97 9.72
CA LYS A 54 -0.46 -5.50 9.34
C LYS A 54 -0.56 -5.38 7.82
N ASN A 55 -1.70 -5.80 7.25
CA ASN A 55 -2.04 -5.39 5.90
C ASN A 55 -2.56 -3.95 5.92
N ALA A 56 -1.77 -3.03 5.39
CA ALA A 56 -2.10 -1.61 5.30
C ALA A 56 -2.43 -1.19 3.85
N GLY A 57 -2.61 -2.16 2.95
CA GLY A 57 -3.05 -1.94 1.57
C GLY A 57 -4.53 -2.29 1.37
N ASP A 58 -4.99 -2.06 0.15
CA ASP A 58 -6.41 -2.18 -0.22
C ASP A 58 -6.74 -3.51 -0.91
N GLU A 59 -5.77 -4.44 -0.93
CA GLU A 59 -5.94 -5.78 -1.47
C GLU A 59 -5.51 -6.86 -0.47
N PRO A 60 -6.01 -8.11 -0.61
CA PRO A 60 -5.60 -9.21 0.26
C PRO A 60 -4.09 -9.46 0.22
N LEU A 61 -3.48 -9.50 1.42
CA LEU A 61 -2.06 -9.80 1.59
C LEU A 61 -1.86 -11.29 1.91
N VAL A 62 -1.04 -11.98 1.12
CA VAL A 62 -0.70 -13.40 1.32
C VAL A 62 0.78 -13.54 1.59
N PHE A 63 1.13 -14.08 2.76
CA PHE A 63 2.50 -14.41 3.11
C PHE A 63 2.87 -15.80 2.56
N LYS A 64 4.01 -15.88 1.86
CA LYS A 64 4.58 -17.14 1.35
C LYS A 64 5.96 -17.35 1.94
N ALA A 65 6.11 -18.37 2.77
CA ALA A 65 7.42 -18.82 3.21
C ALA A 65 8.16 -19.44 2.02
N ARG A 66 9.43 -19.06 1.81
CA ARG A 66 10.28 -19.79 0.86
C ARG A 66 10.77 -21.07 1.56
N PRO A 67 10.81 -22.21 0.85
CA PRO A 67 11.45 -23.40 1.38
C PRO A 67 12.92 -23.11 1.66
N CYS A 68 13.43 -23.73 2.73
CA CYS A 68 14.82 -23.64 3.18
C CYS A 68 15.77 -24.41 2.25
#